data_AF-A0A8S2VAZ3-F1
#
_entry.id   AF-A0A8S2VAZ3-F1
#
_cell.length_a   1.000
_cell.length_b   1.000
_cell.length_c   1.000
_cell.angle_alpha   90.00
_cell.angle_beta   90.00
_cell.angle_gamma   90.00
#
_symmetry.space_group_name_H-M   'P 1'
#
loop_
_entity.id
_entity.type
_entity.pdbx_description
1 polymer ?
#
loop_
_entity_poly.entity_id
_entity_poly.type
_entity_poly.pdbx_seq_one_letter_code
_entity_poly.pdbx_strand_id
1 'polypeptide(L)'
;GLPEVTLRGSADDWQSVIDRVNTLKAYFGDFHWWFDSILPHLEKLKESAQGKPDKEWWSKICHHVGGGSDISMISGWLADFVP
;
A
#
# COMPACT_ATOMS: atom_id res chain seq x y z
N GLY A 1 -13.11 12.99 2.07
CA GLY A 1 -12.27 12.54 0.94
C GLY A 1 -10.87 13.10 1.11
N LEU A 2 -9.87 12.49 0.48
CA LEU A 2 -8.50 13.04 0.48
C LEU A 2 -8.45 14.28 -0.43
N PRO A 3 -8.08 15.46 0.09
CA PRO A 3 -8.10 16.69 -0.70
C PRO A 3 -7.03 16.69 -1.80
N GLU A 4 -5.84 16.17 -1.49
CA GLU A 4 -4.73 16.04 -2.42
C GLU A 4 -3.77 14.96 -1.92
N VAL A 5 -3.09 14.27 -2.86
CA VAL A 5 -2.01 13.33 -2.56
C VAL A 5 -0.88 13.58 -3.55
N THR A 6 0.34 13.75 -3.03
CA THR A 6 1.56 13.79 -3.84
C THR A 6 2.29 12.46 -3.72
N LEU A 7 2.22 11.63 -4.76
CA LEU A 7 3.04 10.44 -4.87
C LEU A 7 4.41 10.81 -5.43
N ARG A 8 5.48 10.50 -4.69
CA ARG A 8 6.87 10.66 -5.15
C ARG A 8 7.35 9.38 -5.82
N GLY A 9 8.38 9.52 -6.66
CA GLY A 9 8.92 8.43 -7.47
C GLY A 9 8.19 8.28 -8.79
N SER A 10 8.93 7.87 -9.81
CA SER A 10 8.45 7.50 -11.13
C SER A 10 7.84 6.10 -11.14
N ALA A 11 7.15 5.73 -12.22
CA ALA A 11 6.66 4.36 -12.40
C ALA A 11 7.79 3.32 -12.35
N ASP A 12 8.99 3.67 -12.83
CA ASP A 12 10.17 2.80 -12.81
C ASP A 12 10.72 2.62 -11.40
N ASP A 13 10.67 3.67 -10.57
CA ASP A 13 11.03 3.56 -9.14
C ASP A 13 10.11 2.56 -8.42
N TRP A 14 8.80 2.66 -8.68
CA TRP A 14 7.83 1.73 -8.09
C TRP A 14 7.97 0.30 -8.65
N GLN A 15 8.29 0.15 -9.93
CA GLN A 15 8.65 -1.16 -10.49
C GLN A 15 9.87 -1.76 -9.78
N SER A 16 10.90 -0.96 -9.50
CA SER A 16 12.09 -1.44 -8.77
C SER A 16 11.74 -1.90 -7.36
N VAL A 17 10.80 -1.23 -6.68
CA VAL A 17 10.31 -1.68 -5.36
C VAL A 17 9.57 -3.03 -5.47
N ILE A 18 8.70 -3.19 -6.47
CA ILE A 18 7.98 -4.45 -6.73
C ILE A 18 8.97 -5.60 -6.98
N ASP A 19 9.99 -5.37 -7.81
CA ASP A 19 10.99 -6.38 -8.14
C ASP A 19 11.79 -6.81 -6.90
N ARG A 20 12.15 -5.84 -6.03
CA ARG A 20 12.82 -6.11 -4.76
C ARG A 20 11.94 -6.91 -3.81
N VAL A 21 10.64 -6.60 -3.72
CA VAL A 21 9.70 -7.35 -2.90
C VAL A 21 9.53 -8.78 -3.41
N ASN A 22 9.39 -8.99 -4.71
CA ASN A 22 9.36 -10.33 -5.30
C ASN A 22 10.66 -11.11 -5.02
N THR A 23 11.81 -10.44 -5.08
CA THR A 23 13.10 -11.02 -4.71
C THR A 23 13.11 -11.44 -3.24
N LEU A 24 12.70 -10.55 -2.32
CA LEU A 24 12.63 -10.85 -0.88
C LEU A 24 11.66 -12.01 -0.61
N LYS A 25 10.50 -12.04 -1.27
CA LYS A 25 9.53 -13.13 -1.16
C LYS A 25 10.18 -14.48 -1.44
N ALA A 26 10.99 -14.59 -2.49
CA ALA A 26 11.69 -15.84 -2.83
C ALA A 26 12.69 -16.31 -1.76
N TYR A 27 13.25 -15.40 -0.95
CA TYR A 27 14.18 -15.72 0.12
C TYR A 27 13.51 -15.96 1.48
N PHE A 28 12.38 -15.29 1.75
CA PHE A 28 11.70 -15.27 3.05
C PHE A 28 10.33 -15.97 2.97
N GLY A 29 10.38 -17.30 2.85
CA GLY A 29 9.19 -18.15 2.68
C GLY A 29 8.10 -17.98 3.76
N ASP A 30 8.51 -17.80 5.02
CA ASP A 30 7.58 -17.63 6.16
C ASP A 30 6.75 -16.33 6.09
N PHE A 31 7.17 -15.38 5.24
CA PHE A 31 6.51 -14.08 5.05
C PHE A 31 5.76 -13.98 3.72
N HIS A 32 5.58 -15.09 2.99
CA HIS A 32 4.84 -15.07 1.72
C HIS A 32 3.47 -14.41 1.85
N TRP A 33 2.73 -14.70 2.93
CA TRP A 33 1.41 -14.13 3.20
C TRP A 33 1.43 -12.59 3.26
N TRP A 34 2.51 -12.01 3.80
CA TRP A 34 2.68 -10.57 3.95
C TRP A 34 3.15 -9.94 2.64
N PHE A 35 4.08 -10.58 1.93
CA PHE A 35 4.48 -10.10 0.60
C PHE A 35 3.30 -10.11 -0.38
N ASP A 36 2.46 -11.13 -0.31
CA ASP A 36 1.24 -11.23 -1.11
C ASP A 36 0.19 -10.17 -0.75
N SER A 37 0.15 -9.69 0.49
CA SER A 37 -0.74 -8.58 0.86
C SER A 37 -0.22 -7.23 0.36
N ILE A 38 1.10 -6.96 0.38
CA ILE A 38 1.64 -5.64 -0.01
C ILE A 38 1.82 -5.46 -1.53
N LEU A 39 2.06 -6.53 -2.29
CA LEU A 39 2.33 -6.45 -3.73
C LEU A 39 1.20 -5.74 -4.52
N PRO A 40 -0.10 -6.03 -4.29
CA PRO A 40 -1.19 -5.31 -4.95
C PRO A 40 -1.18 -3.80 -4.66
N HIS A 41 -0.76 -3.37 -3.47
CA HIS A 41 -0.66 -1.95 -3.13
C HIS A 41 0.50 -1.26 -3.85
N LEU A 42 1.63 -1.95 -4.01
CA LEU A 42 2.77 -1.45 -4.78
C LEU A 42 2.42 -1.28 -6.27
N GLU A 43 1.65 -2.19 -6.85
CA GLU A 43 1.15 -2.03 -8.22
C GLU A 43 0.20 -0.83 -8.35
N LYS A 44 -0.67 -0.59 -7.35
CA LYS A 44 -1.54 0.60 -7.32
C LYS A 44 -0.75 1.92 -7.19
N LEU A 45 0.36 1.91 -6.47
CA LEU A 45 1.29 3.04 -6.40
C LEU A 45 1.95 3.27 -7.76
N LYS A 46 2.41 2.22 -8.43
CA LYS A 46 2.95 2.30 -9.80
C LYS A 46 1.93 2.82 -10.81
N GLU A 47 0.69 2.31 -10.80
CA GLU A 47 -0.41 2.80 -11.64
C GLU A 47 -0.65 4.31 -11.43
N SER A 48 -0.62 4.74 -10.16
CA SER A 48 -0.77 6.16 -9.80
C SER A 48 0.40 7.01 -10.32
N ALA A 49 1.63 6.51 -10.24
CA ALA A 49 2.81 7.18 -10.80
C ALA A 49 2.80 7.25 -12.34
N GLN A 50 2.06 6.36 -13.01
CA GLN A 50 1.80 6.42 -14.46
C GLN A 50 0.69 7.41 -14.84
N GLY A 51 0.15 8.16 -13.89
CA GLY A 51 -0.95 9.10 -14.12
C GLY A 51 -2.33 8.44 -14.18
N LYS A 52 -2.47 7.21 -13.66
CA LYS A 52 -3.75 6.47 -13.60
C LYS A 52 -4.16 6.16 -12.15
N PRO A 53 -4.35 7.17 -11.28
CA PRO A 53 -4.68 6.93 -9.88
C PRO A 53 -6.08 6.34 -9.70
N ASP A 54 -6.17 5.26 -8.93
CA ASP A 54 -7.43 4.66 -8.48
C ASP A 54 -7.96 5.43 -7.25
N LYS A 55 -8.92 6.32 -7.47
CA LYS A 55 -9.45 7.22 -6.42
C LYS A 55 -10.15 6.46 -5.30
N GLU A 56 -10.82 5.36 -5.61
CA GLU A 56 -11.52 4.55 -4.59
C GLU A 56 -10.51 3.84 -3.70
N TRP A 57 -9.46 3.27 -4.28
CA TRP A 57 -8.35 2.70 -3.53
C TRP A 57 -7.63 3.75 -2.68
N TRP A 58 -7.27 4.91 -3.25
CA TRP A 58 -6.64 6.01 -2.50
C TRP A 58 -7.50 6.47 -1.32
N SER A 59 -8.83 6.56 -1.49
CA SER A 59 -9.74 6.98 -0.42
C SER A 59 -9.69 6.10 0.84
N LYS A 60 -9.12 4.90 0.74
CA LYS A 60 -8.98 3.91 1.82
C LYS A 60 -7.56 3.84 2.40
N ILE A 61 -6.67 4.80 2.10
CA ILE A 61 -5.28 4.82 2.60
C ILE A 61 -5.21 4.75 4.13
N CYS A 62 -6.03 5.56 4.79
CA CYS A 62 -6.09 5.70 6.23
C CYS A 62 -7.49 6.23 6.56
N HIS A 63 -8.23 5.50 7.38
CA HIS A 63 -9.50 5.93 7.94
C HIS A 63 -9.57 5.56 9.41
N HIS A 64 -10.19 6.44 10.20
CA HIS A 64 -10.50 6.13 11.59
C HIS A 64 -11.66 5.15 11.65
N VAL A 65 -11.47 4.04 12.35
CA VAL A 65 -12.57 3.18 12.79
C VAL A 65 -12.82 3.48 14.26
N GLY A 66 -14.02 4.00 14.56
CA GLY A 66 -14.45 4.17 15.95
C GLY A 66 -14.82 2.80 16.53
N GLY A 67 -14.05 2.34 17.50
CA GLY A 67 -14.51 1.33 18.47
C GLY A 67 -15.15 2.05 19.65
N GLY A 68 -16.21 1.49 20.24
CA GLY A 68 -16.67 1.96 21.55
C GLY A 68 -15.53 1.92 22.59
N SER A 69 -15.68 2.68 23.68
CA SER A 69 -14.67 2.86 24.74
C SER A 69 -13.30 3.32 24.21
N ASP A 70 -13.22 4.56 23.73
CA ASP A 70 -11.98 5.36 23.54
C ASP A 70 -10.81 4.71 22.76
N ILE A 71 -11.04 3.61 22.06
CA ILE A 71 -10.06 2.99 21.17
C ILE A 71 -10.27 3.57 19.77
N SER A 72 -9.42 4.52 19.39
CA SER A 72 -9.29 4.96 18.01
C SER A 72 -8.27 4.07 17.28
N MET A 73 -8.72 3.25 16.33
CA MET A 73 -7.83 2.51 15.44
C MET A 73 -7.66 3.28 14.13
N ILE A 74 -6.42 3.37 13.66
CA ILE A 74 -6.11 3.76 12.28
C ILE A 74 -6.18 2.49 11.45
N SER A 75 -7.12 2.45 10.50
CA SER A 75 -7.29 1.34 9.57
C SER A 75 -7.10 1.82 8.13
N GLY A 76 -6.91 0.90 7.20
CA GLY A 76 -6.68 1.22 5.79
C GLY A 76 -5.50 0.44 5.23
N TRP A 77 -5.33 0.48 3.92
CA TRP A 77 -4.31 -0.34 3.26
C TRP A 77 -2.87 0.07 3.60
N LEU A 78 -2.66 1.27 4.16
CA LEU A 78 -1.34 1.66 4.65
C LEU A 78 -0.86 0.75 5.78
N ALA A 79 -1.78 0.20 6.58
CA ALA A 79 -1.44 -0.71 7.68
C ALA A 79 -0.88 -2.05 7.17
N ASP A 80 -1.21 -2.46 5.95
CA ASP A 80 -0.76 -3.74 5.38
C ASP A 80 0.76 -3.77 5.14
N PHE A 81 1.43 -2.61 5.15
CA PHE A 81 2.90 -2.50 5.09
C PHE A 81 3.61 -2.90 6.40
N VAL A 82 2.86 -3.27 7.44
CA VAL A 82 3.38 -3.78 8.71
C VAL A 82 2.93 -5.23 8.89
N PRO A 83 3.86 -6.21 8.97
CA PRO A 83 3.54 -7.61 9.22
C PRO A 83 3.09 -7.87 10.66
#